data_AF-A0A7V8HRF2-F1
#
_entry.id   AF-A0A7V8HRF2-F1
#
_cell.length_a   1.000
_cell.length_b   1.000
_cell.length_c   1.000
_cell.angle_alpha   90.00
_cell.angle_beta   90.00
_cell.angle_gamma   90.00
#
_symmetry.space_group_name_H-M   'P 1'
#
loop_
_entity.id
_entity.type
_entity.pdbx_description
1 polymer ?
#
loop_
_entity_poly.entity_id
_entity_poly.type
_entity_poly.pdbx_seq_one_letter_code
_entity_poly.pdbx_strand_id
1 'polypeptide(L)'
;MRPRCRKPILANQRGAAIETRDIAKCAHKLRLAIEERGAAALECGDWAARFRELGFEMDCGHSYEELYGLALYDAQGLRRELARIDDVQTFGNAVFSQCRYITHWSMGPCERELDWLAIALGRLEELARAV
;
A
#
# COMPACT_ATOMS: atom_id res chain seq x y z
N MET A 1 0.11 -22.29 40.74
CA MET A 1 0.75 -21.28 39.85
C MET A 1 2.04 -21.84 39.27
N ARG A 2 2.11 -22.00 37.95
CA ARG A 2 3.34 -22.02 37.14
C ARG A 2 2.97 -21.43 35.76
N PRO A 3 3.63 -20.38 35.27
CA PRO A 3 3.32 -19.86 33.93
C PRO A 3 3.93 -20.80 32.89
N ARG A 4 3.12 -21.24 31.92
CA ARG A 4 3.61 -21.94 30.73
C ARG A 4 4.38 -20.92 29.91
N CYS A 5 5.70 -21.14 29.76
CA CYS A 5 6.48 -20.43 28.74
C CYS A 5 5.84 -20.67 27.37
N ARG A 6 5.30 -19.61 26.76
CA ARG A 6 5.00 -19.63 25.33
C ARG A 6 6.34 -19.74 24.61
N LYS A 7 6.51 -20.81 23.82
CA LYS A 7 7.61 -20.89 22.86
C LYS A 7 7.39 -19.78 21.82
N PRO A 8 8.42 -19.03 21.40
CA PRO A 8 8.30 -18.17 20.24
C PRO A 8 8.11 -19.05 19.00
N ILE A 9 7.07 -18.77 18.23
CA ILE A 9 6.89 -19.31 16.88
C ILE A 9 8.01 -18.67 16.06
N LEU A 10 9.00 -19.44 15.62
CA LEU A 10 9.92 -18.99 14.57
C LEU A 10 9.07 -18.76 13.31
N ALA A 11 8.74 -17.50 13.03
CA ALA A 11 8.19 -17.13 11.74
C ALA A 11 9.22 -17.49 10.66
N ASN A 12 8.77 -18.21 9.64
CA ASN A 12 9.57 -18.67 8.52
C ASN A 12 10.11 -17.47 7.72
N GLN A 13 11.35 -17.05 7.99
CA GLN A 13 11.96 -15.88 7.35
C GLN A 13 12.08 -16.00 5.82
N ARG A 14 11.99 -17.22 5.24
CA ARG A 14 11.96 -17.42 3.78
C ARG A 14 10.60 -17.15 3.16
N GLY A 15 9.50 -17.31 3.89
CA GLY A 15 8.15 -16.96 3.41
C GLY A 15 7.98 -15.44 3.34
N ALA A 16 8.33 -14.76 4.43
CA ALA A 16 8.25 -13.30 4.52
C ALA A 16 9.11 -12.57 3.46
N ALA A 17 10.32 -13.07 3.16
CA ALA A 17 11.18 -12.47 2.13
C ALA A 17 10.67 -12.65 0.68
N ILE A 18 9.88 -13.70 0.43
CA ILE A 18 9.21 -13.89 -0.88
C ILE A 18 8.03 -12.92 -0.97
N GLU A 19 7.26 -12.78 0.12
CA GLU A 19 6.14 -11.83 0.22
C GLU A 19 6.57 -10.38 -0.01
N THR A 20 7.67 -9.91 0.62
CA THR A 20 8.17 -8.53 0.44
C THR A 20 8.64 -8.25 -0.99
N ARG A 21 9.32 -9.21 -1.63
CA ARG A 21 9.73 -9.06 -3.02
C ARG A 21 8.53 -8.96 -3.96
N ASP A 22 7.46 -9.69 -3.68
CA ASP A 22 6.25 -9.65 -4.52
C ASP A 22 5.42 -8.37 -4.26
N ILE A 23 5.41 -7.84 -3.04
CA ILE A 23 4.91 -6.49 -2.75
C ILE A 23 5.66 -5.45 -3.58
N ALA A 24 7.00 -5.46 -3.54
CA ALA A 24 7.81 -4.50 -4.27
C ALA A 24 7.55 -4.54 -5.79
N LYS A 25 7.46 -5.75 -6.37
CA LYS A 25 7.12 -5.92 -7.80
C LYS A 25 5.71 -5.42 -8.11
N CYS A 26 4.74 -5.70 -7.24
CA CYS A 26 3.35 -5.29 -7.44
C CYS A 26 3.25 -3.76 -7.43
N ALA A 27 3.83 -3.12 -6.40
CA ALA A 27 3.89 -1.67 -6.27
C ALA A 27 4.56 -1.01 -7.48
N HIS A 28 5.73 -1.53 -7.89
CA HIS A 28 6.47 -1.04 -9.05
C HIS A 28 5.64 -1.09 -10.35
N LYS A 29 5.06 -2.25 -10.66
CA LYS A 29 4.28 -2.43 -11.89
C LYS A 29 3.06 -1.52 -11.92
N LEU A 30 2.37 -1.38 -10.80
CA LEU A 30 1.19 -0.52 -10.72
C LEU A 30 1.57 0.95 -10.86
N ARG A 31 2.68 1.39 -10.24
CA ARG A 31 3.19 2.76 -10.37
C ARG A 31 3.50 3.10 -11.83
N LEU A 32 4.27 2.26 -12.52
CA LEU A 32 4.59 2.47 -13.93
C LEU A 32 3.33 2.52 -14.80
N ALA A 33 2.36 1.64 -14.55
CA ALA A 33 1.11 1.65 -15.27
C ALA A 33 0.32 2.95 -15.07
N ILE A 34 0.29 3.49 -13.85
CA ILE A 34 -0.36 4.77 -13.53
C ILE A 34 0.39 5.94 -14.17
N GLU A 35 1.72 5.94 -14.13
CA GLU A 35 2.53 6.99 -14.77
C GLU A 35 2.32 7.02 -16.29
N GLU A 36 2.13 5.87 -16.92
CA GLU A 36 1.89 5.75 -18.36
C GLU A 36 0.44 6.06 -18.77
N ARG A 37 -0.55 5.57 -18.00
CA ARG A 37 -1.96 5.52 -18.42
C ARG A 37 -2.94 6.25 -17.49
N GLY A 38 -2.46 6.84 -16.40
CA GLY A 38 -3.30 7.47 -15.38
C GLY A 38 -4.33 6.51 -14.79
N ALA A 39 -5.56 6.99 -14.58
CA ALA A 39 -6.66 6.21 -14.00
C ALA A 39 -7.00 4.94 -14.79
N ALA A 40 -6.79 4.93 -16.12
CA ALA A 40 -7.07 3.76 -16.96
C ALA A 40 -6.23 2.53 -16.57
N ALA A 41 -5.08 2.74 -15.91
CA ALA A 41 -4.28 1.65 -15.33
C ALA A 41 -5.06 0.81 -14.31
N LEU A 42 -6.01 1.44 -13.61
CA LEU A 42 -6.81 0.81 -12.57
C LEU A 42 -8.06 0.09 -13.13
N GLU A 43 -8.44 0.35 -14.38
CA GLU A 43 -9.61 -0.26 -15.01
C GLU A 43 -9.33 -1.65 -15.60
N CYS A 44 -8.10 -1.89 -16.08
CA CYS A 44 -7.75 -3.10 -16.84
C CYS A 44 -6.82 -4.09 -16.13
N GLY A 45 -6.52 -3.90 -14.84
CA GLY A 45 -5.53 -4.71 -14.11
C GLY A 45 -6.11 -5.68 -13.08
N ASP A 46 -5.37 -6.76 -12.78
CA ASP A 46 -5.67 -7.70 -11.68
C ASP A 46 -5.20 -7.20 -10.30
N TRP A 47 -4.82 -5.93 -10.21
CA TRP A 47 -4.20 -5.32 -9.02
C TRP A 47 -5.01 -5.60 -7.75
N ALA A 48 -6.34 -5.54 -7.81
CA ALA A 48 -7.18 -5.75 -6.63
C ALA A 48 -7.07 -7.19 -6.09
N ALA A 49 -6.97 -8.19 -6.97
CA ALA A 49 -6.76 -9.57 -6.57
C ALA A 49 -5.36 -9.76 -5.99
N ARG A 50 -4.35 -9.18 -6.65
CA ARG A 50 -2.95 -9.22 -6.19
C ARG A 50 -2.77 -8.59 -4.81
N PHE A 51 -3.35 -7.42 -4.55
CA PHE A 51 -3.29 -6.77 -3.24
C PHE A 51 -3.92 -7.63 -2.14
N ARG A 52 -5.04 -8.30 -2.42
CA ARG A 52 -5.67 -9.25 -1.47
C ARG A 52 -4.80 -10.48 -1.23
N GLU A 53 -4.20 -11.05 -2.27
CA GLU A 53 -3.28 -12.19 -2.15
C GLU A 53 -2.03 -11.86 -1.32
N LEU A 54 -1.57 -10.60 -1.40
CA LEU A 54 -0.46 -10.07 -0.59
C LEU A 54 -0.90 -9.73 0.85
N GLY A 55 -2.16 -9.92 1.21
CA GLY A 55 -2.67 -9.71 2.57
C GLY A 55 -3.07 -8.27 2.90
N PHE A 56 -3.18 -7.39 1.92
CA PHE A 56 -3.68 -6.03 2.16
C PHE A 56 -5.20 -6.00 2.28
N GLU A 57 -5.66 -5.15 3.19
CA GLU A 57 -7.06 -4.96 3.51
C GLU A 57 -7.55 -3.58 3.06
N MET A 58 -8.84 -3.51 2.76
CA MET A 58 -9.49 -2.26 2.38
C MET A 58 -10.19 -1.68 3.61
N ASP A 59 -9.45 -0.88 4.37
CA ASP A 59 -9.90 -0.25 5.61
C ASP A 59 -10.35 1.20 5.42
N CYS A 60 -10.49 1.63 4.16
CA CYS A 60 -10.82 3.01 3.78
C CYS A 60 -9.78 4.04 4.26
N GLY A 61 -8.55 3.62 4.54
CA GLY A 61 -7.48 4.50 5.02
C GLY A 61 -7.46 4.73 6.53
N HIS A 62 -8.34 4.11 7.32
CA HIS A 62 -8.43 4.35 8.76
C HIS A 62 -7.10 4.10 9.48
N SER A 63 -6.44 2.96 9.24
CA SER A 63 -5.17 2.65 9.93
C SER A 63 -4.07 3.63 9.56
N TYR A 64 -4.06 4.15 8.33
CA TYR A 64 -3.10 5.13 7.85
C TYR A 64 -3.33 6.52 8.47
N GLU A 65 -4.59 6.97 8.49
CA GLU A 65 -4.95 8.25 9.09
C GLU A 65 -4.71 8.25 10.61
N GLU A 66 -5.01 7.14 11.29
CA GLU A 66 -4.76 6.98 12.73
C GLU A 66 -3.25 6.98 13.05
N LEU A 67 -2.44 6.25 12.29
CA LEU A 67 -1.01 6.11 12.57
C LEU A 67 -0.22 7.37 12.20
N TYR A 68 -0.53 7.99 11.05
CA TYR A 68 0.28 9.07 10.51
C TYR A 68 -0.37 10.45 10.63
N GLY A 69 -1.66 10.55 10.93
CA GLY A 69 -2.38 11.83 10.99
C GLY A 69 -2.40 12.55 9.64
N LEU A 70 -2.31 11.80 8.54
CA LEU A 70 -2.30 12.30 7.17
C LEU A 70 -3.55 11.81 6.48
N ALA A 71 -4.26 12.70 5.79
CA ALA A 71 -5.41 12.29 5.00
C ALA A 71 -4.96 11.36 3.85
N LEU A 72 -5.80 10.38 3.52
CA LEU A 72 -5.80 9.79 2.18
C LEU A 72 -5.92 10.94 1.15
N TYR A 73 -5.52 10.81 -0.12
CA TYR A 73 -5.52 11.89 -1.15
C TYR A 73 -4.60 13.13 -0.93
N ASP A 74 -4.05 13.41 0.26
CA ASP A 74 -3.14 14.56 0.46
C ASP A 74 -1.72 14.26 -0.03
N ALA A 75 -1.50 14.38 -1.35
CA ALA A 75 -0.22 14.10 -1.98
C ALA A 75 0.92 14.99 -1.42
N GLN A 76 0.60 16.24 -1.06
CA GLN A 76 1.61 17.18 -0.55
C GLN A 76 2.01 16.85 0.88
N GLY A 77 1.04 16.52 1.74
CA GLY A 77 1.28 16.01 3.09
C GLY A 77 2.12 14.75 3.07
N LEU A 78 1.77 13.78 2.21
CA LEU A 78 2.53 12.55 2.05
C LEU A 78 3.98 12.83 1.62
N ARG A 79 4.24 13.71 0.64
CA ARG A 79 5.63 14.03 0.21
C ARG A 79 6.47 14.61 1.36
N ARG A 80 5.90 15.49 2.18
CA ARG A 80 6.63 16.10 3.31
C ARG A 80 7.02 15.08 4.36
N GLU A 81 6.15 14.11 4.60
CA GLU A 81 6.25 13.15 5.69
C GLU A 81 6.74 11.77 5.23
N LEU A 82 7.17 11.63 3.97
CA LEU A 82 7.47 10.34 3.35
C LEU A 82 8.50 9.50 4.13
N ALA A 83 9.47 10.17 4.75
CA ALA A 83 10.51 9.53 5.56
C ALA A 83 9.98 8.87 6.84
N ARG A 84 8.84 9.34 7.36
CA ARG A 84 8.15 8.79 8.54
C ARG A 84 7.31 7.57 8.20
N ILE A 85 6.95 7.36 6.92
CA ILE A 85 6.18 6.19 6.50
C ILE A 85 7.10 4.98 6.49
N ASP A 86 6.89 4.06 7.44
CA ASP A 86 7.73 2.88 7.67
C ASP A 86 6.95 1.56 7.78
N ASP A 87 5.66 1.61 8.12
CA ASP A 87 4.81 0.42 8.22
C ASP A 87 4.24 -0.02 6.84
N VAL A 88 4.74 -1.15 6.34
CA VAL A 88 4.36 -1.73 5.04
C VAL A 88 2.88 -2.13 4.99
N GLN A 89 2.34 -2.69 6.07
CA GLN A 89 0.97 -3.23 6.09
C GLN A 89 -0.05 -2.09 6.05
N THR A 90 0.06 -1.14 6.97
CA THR A 90 -0.79 0.05 7.05
C THR A 90 -0.73 0.83 5.74
N PHE A 91 0.47 1.00 5.17
CA PHE A 91 0.60 1.77 3.94
C PHE A 91 0.07 1.03 2.71
N GLY A 92 0.23 -0.30 2.64
CA GLY A 92 -0.39 -1.12 1.61
C GLY A 92 -1.92 -1.13 1.67
N ASN A 93 -2.51 -1.13 2.87
CA ASN A 93 -3.96 -0.98 3.07
C ASN A 93 -4.47 0.37 2.54
N ALA A 94 -3.72 1.45 2.80
CA ALA A 94 -4.06 2.79 2.31
C ALA A 94 -4.02 2.88 0.78
N VAL A 95 -2.95 2.33 0.16
CA VAL A 95 -2.84 2.23 -1.30
C VAL A 95 -4.00 1.44 -1.89
N PHE A 96 -4.34 0.28 -1.29
CA PHE A 96 -5.46 -0.54 -1.77
C PHE A 96 -6.79 0.21 -1.71
N SER A 97 -7.05 0.88 -0.58
CA SER A 97 -8.24 1.69 -0.35
C SER A 97 -8.35 2.84 -1.35
N GLN A 98 -7.24 3.52 -1.65
CA GLN A 98 -7.23 4.62 -2.61
C GLN A 98 -7.49 4.14 -4.05
N CYS A 99 -6.90 3.03 -4.48
CA CYS A 99 -7.22 2.41 -5.77
C CYS A 99 -8.71 2.09 -5.90
N ARG A 100 -9.32 1.57 -4.82
CA ARG A 100 -10.76 1.28 -4.80
C ARG A 100 -11.58 2.56 -4.91
N TYR A 101 -11.21 3.60 -4.17
CA TYR A 101 -11.89 4.88 -4.23
C TYR A 101 -11.92 5.43 -5.65
N ILE A 102 -10.77 5.50 -6.32
CA ILE A 102 -10.67 6.00 -7.69
C ILE A 102 -11.58 5.20 -8.64
N THR A 103 -11.58 3.88 -8.52
CA THR A 103 -12.30 3.00 -9.47
C THR A 103 -13.80 2.87 -9.22
N HIS A 104 -14.29 3.11 -7.99
CA HIS A 104 -15.67 2.81 -7.62
C HIS A 104 -16.46 3.98 -7.03
N TRP A 105 -15.78 5.02 -6.54
CA TRP A 105 -16.42 6.12 -5.83
C TRP A 105 -16.03 7.50 -6.35
N SER A 106 -14.96 7.63 -7.14
CA SER A 106 -14.67 8.88 -7.83
C SER A 106 -15.72 9.15 -8.90
N MET A 107 -16.41 10.27 -8.79
CA MET A 107 -17.43 10.73 -9.76
C MET A 107 -16.89 11.85 -10.67
N GLY A 108 -15.57 12.07 -10.69
CA GLY A 108 -14.93 13.16 -11.41
C GLY A 108 -13.42 12.97 -11.61
N PRO A 109 -12.71 14.04 -12.03
CA PRO A 109 -11.25 14.00 -12.19
C PRO A 109 -10.56 13.54 -10.91
N CYS A 110 -9.60 12.62 -11.03
CA CYS A 110 -8.91 11.98 -9.91
C CYS A 110 -7.40 12.27 -9.90
N GLU A 111 -6.97 13.41 -10.43
CA GLU A 111 -5.56 13.78 -10.57
C GLU A 111 -4.83 13.80 -9.21
N ARG A 112 -5.47 14.35 -8.17
CA ARG A 112 -4.88 14.41 -6.82
C ARG A 112 -4.71 13.03 -6.22
N GLU A 113 -5.70 12.18 -6.42
CA GLU A 113 -5.72 10.82 -5.95
C GLU A 113 -4.66 9.97 -6.66
N LEU A 114 -4.45 10.19 -7.97
CA LEU A 114 -3.40 9.56 -8.75
C LEU A 114 -2.00 10.05 -8.36
N ASP A 115 -1.84 11.35 -8.11
CA ASP A 115 -0.58 11.92 -7.62
C ASP A 115 -0.19 11.30 -6.29
N TRP A 116 -1.12 11.25 -5.33
CA TRP A 116 -0.93 10.59 -4.05
C TRP A 116 -0.53 9.13 -4.24
N LEU A 117 -1.25 8.42 -5.12
CA LEU A 117 -1.05 6.99 -5.37
C LEU A 117 0.32 6.69 -5.99
N ALA A 118 0.80 7.51 -6.92
CA ALA A 118 2.12 7.33 -7.53
C ALA A 118 3.25 7.47 -6.49
N ILE A 119 3.16 8.47 -5.60
CA ILE A 119 4.10 8.66 -4.48
C ILE A 119 4.04 7.47 -3.52
N ALA A 120 2.82 7.07 -3.15
CA ALA A 120 2.61 5.99 -2.19
C ALA A 120 3.14 4.65 -2.72
N LEU A 121 2.91 4.33 -3.99
CA LEU A 121 3.45 3.11 -4.59
C LEU A 121 4.98 3.12 -4.67
N GLY A 122 5.60 4.28 -4.94
CA GLY A 122 7.06 4.42 -4.92
C GLY A 122 7.63 4.13 -3.54
N ARG A 123 7.02 4.70 -2.49
CA ARG A 123 7.46 4.45 -1.11
C ARG A 123 7.19 3.03 -0.65
N LEU A 124 6.05 2.43 -1.01
CA LEU A 124 5.74 1.04 -0.70
C LEU A 124 6.76 0.09 -1.37
N GLU A 125 7.16 0.39 -2.60
CA GLU A 125 8.24 -0.35 -3.29
C GLU A 125 9.57 -0.25 -2.51
N GLU A 126 9.97 0.95 -2.08
CA GLU A 126 11.20 1.14 -1.29
C GLU A 126 11.19 0.35 0.01
N LEU A 127 10.11 0.47 0.79
CA LEU A 127 9.96 -0.23 2.07
C LEU A 127 10.04 -1.74 1.87
N ALA A 128 9.34 -2.27 0.87
CA ALA A 128 9.33 -3.69 0.59
C ALA A 128 10.67 -4.24 0.05
N ARG A 129 11.56 -3.38 -0.48
CA ARG A 129 12.92 -3.77 -0.89
C ARG A 129 13.95 -3.67 0.24
N ALA A 130 13.65 -2.92 1.29
CA ALA A 130 14.56 -2.68 2.41
C ALA A 130 14.47 -3.76 3.51
N VAL A 131 13.48 -4.65 3.43
CA VAL A 131 13.25 -5.79 4.35
C VAL A 131 13.92 -7.06 3.83
#